data_AF-A0A960IGN2-F1
#
_entry.id   AF-A0A960IGN2-F1
#
_cell.length_a   1.000
_cell.length_b   1.000
_cell.length_c   1.000
_cell.angle_alpha   90.00
_cell.angle_beta   90.00
_cell.angle_gamma   90.00
#
_symmetry.space_group_name_H-M   'P 1'
#
loop_
_entity.id
_entity.type
_entity.pdbx_description
1 polymer ?
#
loop_
_entity_poly.entity_id
_entity_poly.type
_entity_poly.pdbx_seq_one_letter_code
_entity_poly.pdbx_strand_id
1 'polypeptide(L)'
;MRAWRLPIIVVLLACIAGAVAYEQRSGVDEVTTAPSDLARLMPVVPGPGASRSTWFCAGGSATGQDDGVAEQTVTVLNAGDAASSVVLTAMTDTGARARRDVQVGPAERIDVPVSDLIEAEWAGVLVEADRPEVAVEHRVTGPGGDAVAACSSRAEGTWYVPSAPTRAGVRQLLVVFNPFPDDAVVDLRFETDDGTRTPEEYRPKLVRGGHVAVLDISASVTLREQVSAVLVARAGRVAVDAISIWDGTDDERMQRDPHWQDRVLFHEYFDGDTG
;
A
#
# COMPACT_ATOMS: atom_id res chain seq x y z
N MET A 1 28.68 52.93 38.12
CA MET A 1 28.12 51.57 37.91
C MET A 1 27.83 51.29 36.42
N ARG A 2 28.85 51.32 35.54
CA ARG A 2 28.69 51.06 34.08
C ARG A 2 29.75 50.13 33.47
N ALA A 3 30.87 49.90 34.17
CA ALA A 3 31.98 49.11 33.64
C ALA A 3 31.80 47.57 33.74
N TRP A 4 30.86 47.09 34.55
CA TRP A 4 30.70 45.64 34.78
C TRP A 4 29.70 44.94 33.84
N ARG A 5 28.99 45.70 33.00
CA ARG A 5 28.03 45.13 32.03
C ARG A 5 28.68 44.70 30.70
N LEU A 6 29.80 45.33 30.33
CA LEU A 6 30.56 45.01 29.12
C LEU A 6 31.09 43.56 29.08
N PRO A 7 31.74 43.03 30.14
CA PRO A 7 32.24 41.65 30.09
C PRO A 7 31.11 40.62 29.97
N ILE A 8 29.96 40.87 30.60
CA ILE A 8 28.79 39.97 30.55
C ILE A 8 28.20 39.92 29.13
N ILE A 9 28.11 41.08 28.46
CA ILE A 9 27.60 41.15 27.08
C ILE A 9 28.53 40.42 26.11
N VAL A 10 29.85 40.56 26.28
CA VAL A 10 30.83 39.87 25.44
C VAL A 10 30.75 38.35 25.60
N VAL A 11 30.61 37.86 26.84
CA VAL A 11 30.44 36.43 27.12
C VAL A 11 29.13 35.91 26.52
N LEU A 12 28.02 36.64 26.68
CA LEU A 12 26.73 36.24 26.09
C LEU A 12 26.79 36.17 24.56
N LEU A 13 27.41 37.15 23.90
CA LEU A 13 27.57 37.14 22.44
C LEU A 13 28.48 35.99 21.98
N ALA A 14 29.54 35.67 22.73
CA ALA A 14 30.40 34.54 22.44
C ALA A 14 29.67 33.20 22.61
N CYS A 15 28.82 33.06 23.63
CA CYS A 15 28.00 31.87 23.84
C CYS A 15 26.95 31.71 22.73
N ILE A 16 26.30 32.79 22.30
CA ILE A 16 25.32 32.75 21.19
C ILE A 16 26.03 32.39 19.88
N ALA A 17 27.18 33.01 19.58
CA ALA A 17 27.95 32.67 18.38
C ALA A 17 28.45 31.22 18.41
N GLY A 18 28.85 30.73 19.59
CA GLY A 18 29.21 29.32 19.80
C GLY A 18 28.04 28.37 19.60
N ALA A 19 26.86 28.72 20.10
CA ALA A 19 25.64 27.93 19.92
C ALA A 19 25.20 27.88 18.45
N VAL A 20 25.20 29.01 17.74
CA VAL A 20 24.88 29.07 16.30
C VAL A 20 25.90 28.29 15.47
N ALA A 21 27.19 28.38 15.80
CA ALA A 21 28.23 27.61 15.11
C ALA A 21 28.15 26.10 15.42
N TYR A 22 27.69 25.73 16.62
CA TYR A 22 27.42 24.35 16.98
C TYR A 22 26.20 23.82 16.22
N GLU A 23 25.12 24.59 16.16
CA GLU A 23 23.88 24.24 15.45
C GLU A 23 24.10 24.11 13.93
N GLN A 24 24.92 25.00 13.33
CA GLN A 24 25.33 24.90 11.93
C GLN A 24 26.25 23.69 11.65
N ARG A 25 26.98 23.20 12.65
CA ARG A 25 27.80 21.99 12.54
C ARG A 25 27.03 20.71 12.85
N SER A 26 25.98 20.81 13.65
CA SER A 26 25.06 19.72 13.96
C SER A 26 23.87 19.69 13.01
N GLY A 27 23.99 20.29 11.82
CA GLY A 27 23.13 19.93 10.70
C GLY A 27 23.13 18.42 10.61
N VAL A 28 21.96 17.82 10.80
CA VAL A 28 21.74 16.39 11.02
C VAL A 28 22.50 15.60 9.94
N ASP A 29 23.66 15.07 10.31
CA ASP A 29 24.40 14.16 9.46
C ASP A 29 23.59 12.85 9.37
N GLU A 30 23.31 12.49 8.11
CA GLU A 30 22.93 11.17 7.63
C GLU A 30 21.52 10.70 8.03
N VAL A 31 20.56 10.91 7.12
CA VAL A 31 19.43 9.99 6.96
C VAL A 31 20.05 8.60 6.76
N THR A 32 20.17 7.86 7.85
CA THR A 32 20.57 6.46 7.81
C THR A 32 19.54 5.80 6.92
N THR A 33 19.95 5.45 5.69
CA THR A 33 19.14 4.61 4.81
C THR A 33 18.77 3.39 5.64
N ALA A 34 17.48 3.15 5.82
CA ALA A 34 17.03 1.95 6.51
C ALA A 34 17.81 0.75 5.93
N PRO A 35 18.32 -0.18 6.77
CA PRO A 35 19.00 -1.35 6.25
C PRO A 35 18.12 -1.95 5.16
N SER A 36 18.72 -2.27 4.01
CA SER A 36 18.04 -2.56 2.75
C SER A 36 16.94 -3.62 2.85
N ASP A 37 16.98 -4.47 3.88
CA ASP A 37 15.95 -5.47 4.19
C ASP A 37 14.67 -4.87 4.77
N LEU A 38 14.74 -3.85 5.63
CA LEU A 38 13.54 -3.20 6.18
C LEU A 38 12.81 -2.33 5.14
N ALA A 39 13.53 -1.80 4.15
CA ALA A 39 12.92 -1.08 3.04
C ALA A 39 12.14 -1.99 2.09
N ARG A 40 12.30 -3.32 2.17
CA ARG A 40 11.46 -4.30 1.45
C ARG A 40 10.11 -4.50 2.12
N LEU A 41 10.09 -4.37 3.44
CA LEU A 41 8.93 -4.63 4.28
C LEU A 41 7.77 -3.64 4.10
N MET A 42 7.99 -2.49 3.47
CA MET A 42 6.99 -1.44 3.34
C MET A 42 7.05 -0.79 1.96
N PRO A 43 5.97 -0.16 1.49
CA PRO A 43 6.01 0.73 0.35
C PRO A 43 6.89 1.94 0.64
N VAL A 44 7.96 2.14 -0.13
CA VAL A 44 8.90 3.25 0.08
C VAL A 44 9.19 3.93 -1.25
N VAL A 45 9.20 5.26 -1.21
CA VAL A 45 9.67 6.10 -2.31
C VAL A 45 11.15 5.76 -2.60
N PRO A 46 11.56 5.55 -3.86
CA PRO A 46 12.94 5.23 -4.19
C PRO A 46 13.96 6.22 -3.59
N GLY A 47 15.04 5.69 -3.03
CA GLY A 47 16.07 6.47 -2.36
C GLY A 47 16.99 7.27 -3.31
N PRO A 48 17.95 8.03 -2.76
CA PRO A 48 18.87 8.85 -3.53
C PRO A 48 19.61 8.03 -4.61
N GLY A 49 19.53 8.49 -5.87
CA GLY A 49 20.15 7.83 -7.03
C GLY A 49 19.17 7.05 -7.93
N ALA A 50 17.93 6.84 -7.49
CA ALA A 50 16.86 6.42 -8.39
C ALA A 50 16.49 7.56 -9.36
N SER A 51 16.08 7.21 -10.58
CA SER A 51 15.64 8.18 -11.59
C SER A 51 14.15 8.05 -11.92
N ARG A 52 13.48 7.02 -11.40
CA ARG A 52 12.09 6.66 -11.68
C ARG A 52 11.49 5.97 -10.46
N SER A 53 10.18 5.97 -10.35
CA SER A 53 9.45 5.13 -9.38
C SER A 53 8.37 4.31 -10.09
N THR A 54 8.10 3.13 -9.53
CA THR A 54 7.06 2.21 -10.03
C THR A 54 6.26 1.72 -8.84
N TRP A 55 4.94 1.73 -8.99
CA TRP A 55 4.00 1.36 -7.95
C TRP A 55 2.94 0.42 -8.49
N PHE A 56 2.49 -0.50 -7.64
CA PHE A 56 1.54 -1.55 -7.96
C PHE A 56 0.39 -1.47 -6.95
N CYS A 57 -0.75 -0.92 -7.38
CA CYS A 57 -1.98 -0.93 -6.61
C CYS A 57 -2.71 -2.22 -7.00
N ALA A 58 -2.76 -3.22 -6.13
CA ALA A 58 -3.14 -4.58 -6.53
C ALA A 58 -4.62 -4.67 -6.86
N GLY A 59 -5.47 -3.91 -6.15
CA GLY A 59 -6.73 -3.53 -6.75
C GLY A 59 -7.85 -3.12 -5.81
N GLY A 60 -8.99 -2.92 -6.45
CA GLY A 60 -10.33 -2.70 -5.93
C GLY A 60 -11.31 -2.83 -7.11
N SER A 61 -12.59 -2.50 -6.90
CA SER A 61 -13.54 -2.43 -8.01
C SER A 61 -13.33 -1.16 -8.84
N ALA A 62 -13.77 -1.19 -10.09
CA ALA A 62 -13.74 -0.05 -10.99
C ALA A 62 -15.10 0.04 -11.72
N THR A 63 -16.17 0.13 -10.94
CA THR A 63 -17.56 0.10 -11.43
C THR A 63 -18.21 1.47 -11.37
N GLY A 64 -17.52 2.46 -10.80
CA GLY A 64 -18.06 3.77 -10.48
C GLY A 64 -18.50 3.88 -9.02
N GLN A 65 -18.55 5.11 -8.54
CA GLN A 65 -18.61 5.43 -7.11
C GLN A 65 -19.90 4.96 -6.39
N ASP A 66 -20.99 4.75 -7.13
CA ASP A 66 -22.28 4.34 -6.57
C ASP A 66 -22.57 2.83 -6.70
N ASP A 67 -21.78 2.10 -7.50
CA ASP A 67 -22.11 0.73 -7.94
C ASP A 67 -21.08 -0.32 -7.49
N GLY A 68 -19.98 0.11 -6.86
CA GLY A 68 -18.85 -0.75 -6.47
C GLY A 68 -18.87 -1.23 -5.02
N VAL A 69 -18.43 -2.47 -4.81
CA VAL A 69 -18.20 -3.00 -3.45
C VAL A 69 -16.89 -2.49 -2.83
N ALA A 70 -15.98 -1.94 -3.64
CA ALA A 70 -14.67 -1.43 -3.23
C ALA A 70 -14.07 -0.50 -4.31
N GLU A 71 -14.81 0.55 -4.72
CA GLU A 71 -14.41 1.44 -5.82
C GLU A 71 -13.03 2.05 -5.58
N GLN A 72 -12.11 1.82 -6.50
CA GLN A 72 -10.71 2.18 -6.36
C GLN A 72 -10.43 3.57 -6.93
N THR A 73 -9.76 4.40 -6.14
CA THR A 73 -9.15 5.66 -6.59
C THR A 73 -7.65 5.60 -6.34
N VAL A 74 -6.85 5.85 -7.38
CA VAL A 74 -5.38 5.95 -7.26
C VAL A 74 -5.01 7.40 -7.03
N THR A 75 -4.31 7.66 -5.93
CA THR A 75 -3.80 8.98 -5.57
C THR A 75 -2.31 9.03 -5.82
N VAL A 76 -1.87 10.00 -6.62
CA VAL A 76 -0.47 10.20 -6.99
C VAL A 76 0.00 11.53 -6.42
N LEU A 77 1.03 11.48 -5.57
CA LEU A 77 1.69 12.64 -4.99
C LEU A 77 3.08 12.80 -5.61
N ASN A 78 3.37 13.96 -6.19
CA ASN A 78 4.72 14.35 -6.53
C ASN A 78 5.30 15.25 -5.42
N ALA A 79 6.17 14.68 -4.58
CA ALA A 79 6.83 15.43 -3.51
C ALA A 79 8.07 16.22 -3.99
N GLY A 80 8.42 16.13 -5.27
CA GLY A 80 9.56 16.81 -5.87
C GLY A 80 9.31 18.28 -6.20
N ASP A 81 10.36 18.94 -6.66
CA ASP A 81 10.39 20.37 -7.04
C ASP A 81 10.20 20.61 -8.55
N ALA A 82 10.08 19.52 -9.33
CA ALA A 82 9.81 19.55 -10.76
C ALA A 82 8.58 18.69 -11.10
N ALA A 83 7.91 19.00 -12.21
CA ALA A 83 6.82 18.16 -12.71
C ALA A 83 7.33 16.76 -13.11
N SER A 84 6.47 15.75 -12.90
CA SER A 84 6.69 14.36 -13.31
C SER A 84 5.66 13.90 -14.33
N SER A 85 6.12 13.17 -15.34
CA SER A 85 5.28 12.39 -16.23
C SER A 85 4.96 11.06 -15.58
N VAL A 86 3.68 10.79 -15.36
CA VAL A 86 3.18 9.57 -14.73
C VAL A 86 2.30 8.80 -15.71
N VAL A 87 2.52 7.50 -15.83
CA VAL A 87 1.73 6.58 -16.65
C VAL A 87 0.96 5.65 -15.73
N LEU A 88 -0.37 5.67 -15.82
CA LEU A 88 -1.25 4.72 -15.14
C LEU A 88 -1.72 3.69 -16.16
N THR A 89 -1.47 2.41 -15.88
CA THR A 89 -1.96 1.28 -16.67
C THR A 89 -2.87 0.41 -15.80
N ALA A 90 -4.17 0.50 -16.05
CA ALA A 90 -5.17 -0.33 -15.39
C ALA A 90 -5.31 -1.68 -16.12
N MET A 91 -5.40 -2.77 -15.37
CA MET A 91 -5.53 -4.14 -15.86
C MET A 91 -6.60 -4.86 -15.06
N THR A 92 -7.49 -5.57 -15.75
CA THR A 92 -8.68 -6.16 -15.14
C THR A 92 -8.53 -7.65 -14.87
N ASP A 93 -9.44 -8.21 -14.09
CA ASP A 93 -9.62 -9.66 -13.92
C ASP A 93 -9.90 -10.41 -15.25
N THR A 94 -10.60 -9.75 -16.17
CA THR A 94 -10.90 -10.24 -17.53
C THR A 94 -9.74 -10.07 -18.53
N GLY A 95 -8.66 -9.36 -18.16
CA GLY A 95 -7.48 -9.11 -18.99
C GLY A 95 -7.59 -7.90 -19.92
N ALA A 96 -8.68 -7.14 -19.79
CA ALA A 96 -8.79 -5.84 -20.43
C ALA A 96 -7.78 -4.86 -19.80
N ARG A 97 -7.33 -3.89 -20.60
CA ARG A 97 -6.33 -2.92 -20.16
C ARG A 97 -6.60 -1.53 -20.72
N ALA A 98 -6.32 -0.51 -19.92
CA ALA A 98 -6.37 0.88 -20.33
C ALA A 98 -5.13 1.61 -19.81
N ARG A 99 -4.69 2.62 -20.55
CA ARG A 99 -3.52 3.44 -20.21
C ARG A 99 -3.89 4.92 -20.24
N ARG A 100 -3.42 5.67 -19.26
CA ARG A 100 -3.54 7.13 -19.20
C ARG A 100 -2.19 7.74 -18.80
N ASP A 101 -1.74 8.70 -19.59
CA ASP A 101 -0.58 9.52 -19.25
C ASP A 101 -1.07 10.82 -18.58
N VAL A 102 -0.44 11.22 -17.48
CA VAL A 102 -0.75 12.43 -16.72
C VAL A 102 0.52 13.19 -16.37
N GLN A 103 0.41 14.50 -16.22
CA GLN A 103 1.46 15.34 -15.66
C GLN A 103 1.08 15.69 -14.24
N VAL A 104 2.00 15.47 -13.30
CA VAL A 104 1.83 15.85 -11.89
C VAL A 104 2.91 16.89 -11.59
N GLY A 105 2.48 18.13 -11.37
CA GLY A 105 3.33 19.25 -11.03
C GLY A 105 4.09 19.08 -9.71
N PRO A 106 5.01 20.01 -9.40
CA PRO A 106 5.77 19.96 -8.16
C PRO A 106 4.86 20.20 -6.95
N ALA A 107 5.07 19.42 -5.88
CA ALA A 107 4.21 19.43 -4.68
C ALA A 107 2.70 19.28 -5.00
N GLU A 108 2.37 18.64 -6.12
CA GLU A 108 1.00 18.41 -6.56
C GLU A 108 0.55 16.99 -6.22
N ARG A 109 -0.74 16.86 -5.93
CA ARG A 109 -1.43 15.59 -5.77
C ARG A 109 -2.62 15.54 -6.70
N ILE A 110 -2.80 14.41 -7.39
CA ILE A 110 -3.98 14.11 -8.19
C ILE A 110 -4.65 12.83 -7.70
N ASP A 111 -5.96 12.78 -7.82
CA ASP A 111 -6.77 11.60 -7.55
C ASP A 111 -7.37 11.12 -8.87
N VAL A 112 -7.26 9.83 -9.15
CA VAL A 112 -7.69 9.22 -10.40
C VAL A 112 -8.60 8.03 -10.08
N PRO A 113 -9.92 8.18 -10.20
CA PRO A 113 -10.85 7.05 -10.13
C PRO A 113 -10.47 6.01 -11.18
N VAL A 114 -10.40 4.74 -10.80
CA VAL A 114 -10.00 3.69 -11.75
C VAL A 114 -11.11 3.45 -12.78
N SER A 115 -12.37 3.65 -12.41
CA SER A 115 -13.51 3.70 -13.34
C SER A 115 -13.36 4.72 -14.47
N ASP A 116 -12.61 5.81 -14.26
CA ASP A 116 -12.33 6.80 -15.32
C ASP A 116 -11.32 6.29 -16.36
N LEU A 117 -10.53 5.26 -16.01
CA LEU A 117 -9.62 4.59 -16.95
C LEU A 117 -10.29 3.41 -17.63
N ILE A 118 -10.98 2.58 -16.84
CA ILE A 118 -11.59 1.33 -17.28
C ILE A 118 -12.70 0.90 -16.33
N GLU A 119 -13.81 0.43 -16.89
CA GLU A 119 -14.88 -0.20 -16.09
C GLU A 119 -14.64 -1.71 -15.97
N ALA A 120 -14.64 -2.25 -14.74
CA ALA A 120 -14.49 -3.68 -14.45
C ALA A 120 -14.93 -4.02 -13.02
N GLU A 121 -15.26 -5.30 -12.79
CA GLU A 121 -15.53 -5.80 -11.43
C GLU A 121 -14.30 -5.64 -10.53
N TRP A 122 -13.11 -5.95 -11.06
CA TRP A 122 -11.83 -5.80 -10.37
C TRP A 122 -10.75 -5.29 -11.31
N ALA A 123 -9.99 -4.30 -10.83
CA ALA A 123 -8.87 -3.74 -11.57
C ALA A 123 -7.69 -3.40 -10.65
N GLY A 124 -6.49 -3.68 -11.13
CA GLY A 124 -5.22 -3.29 -10.52
C GLY A 124 -4.57 -2.22 -11.40
N VAL A 125 -3.70 -1.39 -10.81
CA VAL A 125 -3.06 -0.29 -11.52
C VAL A 125 -1.55 -0.34 -11.35
N LEU A 126 -0.84 -0.41 -12.47
CA LEU A 126 0.58 -0.15 -12.56
C LEU A 126 0.79 1.35 -12.77
N VAL A 127 1.52 2.00 -11.87
CA VAL A 127 1.88 3.41 -11.98
C VAL A 127 3.38 3.54 -12.18
N GLU A 128 3.80 4.18 -13.28
CA GLU A 128 5.20 4.43 -13.61
C GLU A 128 5.45 5.93 -13.69
N ALA A 129 6.36 6.44 -12.86
CA ALA A 129 6.75 7.84 -12.84
C ALA A 129 8.19 8.01 -13.33
N ASP A 130 8.43 9.08 -14.08
CA ASP A 130 9.77 9.45 -14.54
C ASP A 130 10.62 10.21 -13.50
N ARG A 131 10.13 10.28 -12.26
CA ARG A 131 10.78 10.88 -11.11
C ARG A 131 10.70 9.96 -9.89
N PRO A 132 11.76 9.86 -9.08
CA PRO A 132 11.75 9.01 -7.89
C PRO A 132 10.87 9.58 -6.77
N GLU A 133 10.63 10.89 -6.69
CA GLU A 133 9.89 11.56 -5.59
C GLU A 133 8.37 11.34 -5.63
N VAL A 134 7.87 10.56 -6.59
CA VAL A 134 6.45 10.24 -6.70
C VAL A 134 6.09 9.10 -5.77
N ALA A 135 5.12 9.34 -4.89
CA ALA A 135 4.48 8.37 -4.02
C ALA A 135 3.06 8.07 -4.51
N VAL A 136 2.61 6.83 -4.33
CA VAL A 136 1.28 6.39 -4.78
C VAL A 136 0.58 5.63 -3.67
N GLU A 137 -0.65 6.03 -3.39
CA GLU A 137 -1.59 5.31 -2.54
C GLU A 137 -2.86 5.00 -3.34
N HIS A 138 -3.65 4.06 -2.84
CA HIS A 138 -5.00 3.85 -3.32
C HIS A 138 -6.01 3.95 -2.18
N ARG A 139 -7.19 4.42 -2.53
CA ARG A 139 -8.39 4.36 -1.70
C ARG A 139 -9.34 3.35 -2.31
N VAL A 140 -9.97 2.55 -1.48
CA VAL A 140 -11.17 1.80 -1.86
C VAL A 140 -12.36 2.32 -1.07
N THR A 141 -13.48 2.54 -1.75
CA THR A 141 -14.72 3.04 -1.18
C THR A 141 -15.84 2.04 -1.44
N GLY A 142 -16.56 1.65 -0.40
CA GLY A 142 -17.72 0.76 -0.53
C GLY A 142 -18.82 1.10 0.48
N PRO A 143 -19.90 0.31 0.52
CA PRO A 143 -21.03 0.56 1.42
C PRO A 143 -20.65 0.61 2.92
N GLY A 144 -19.57 -0.11 3.30
CA GLY A 144 -19.04 -0.12 4.67
C GLY A 144 -18.09 1.03 5.01
N GLY A 145 -17.82 1.95 4.07
CA GLY A 145 -16.91 3.09 4.23
C GLY A 145 -15.70 3.05 3.31
N ASP A 146 -14.69 3.84 3.69
CA ASP A 146 -13.45 4.00 2.95
C ASP A 146 -12.28 3.35 3.66
N ALA A 147 -11.30 2.94 2.87
CA ALA A 147 -10.00 2.54 3.38
C ALA A 147 -8.92 3.12 2.45
N VAL A 148 -7.74 3.46 2.98
CA VAL A 148 -6.56 3.91 2.21
C VAL A 148 -5.31 3.11 2.57
N ALA A 149 -4.54 2.69 1.56
CA ALA A 149 -3.24 2.04 1.73
C ALA A 149 -2.23 2.55 0.70
N ALA A 150 -0.95 2.55 1.05
CA ALA A 150 0.10 2.80 0.06
C ALA A 150 0.17 1.64 -0.93
N CYS A 151 0.24 1.94 -2.23
CA CYS A 151 0.44 0.90 -3.23
C CYS A 151 1.83 0.29 -3.06
N SER A 152 2.05 -0.97 -3.46
CA SER A 152 3.37 -1.55 -3.32
C SER A 152 4.39 -0.89 -4.26
N SER A 153 5.60 -0.63 -3.76
CA SER A 153 6.74 -0.17 -4.59
C SER A 153 7.48 -1.33 -5.30
N ARG A 154 7.08 -2.58 -5.02
CA ARG A 154 7.69 -3.80 -5.57
C ARG A 154 6.64 -4.87 -5.90
N ALA A 155 6.98 -5.75 -6.83
CA ALA A 155 6.26 -6.99 -7.04
C ALA A 155 7.20 -8.14 -6.70
N GLU A 156 6.76 -9.04 -5.84
CA GLU A 156 7.62 -10.01 -5.17
C GLU A 156 7.08 -11.44 -5.30
N GLY A 157 7.96 -12.40 -5.01
CA GLY A 157 7.63 -13.83 -5.00
C GLY A 157 6.98 -14.30 -3.70
N THR A 158 7.08 -13.54 -2.61
CA THR A 158 6.53 -13.92 -1.30
C THR A 158 5.78 -12.73 -0.70
N TRP A 159 4.62 -12.99 -0.10
CA TRP A 159 3.81 -11.96 0.56
C TRP A 159 3.28 -12.46 1.89
N TYR A 160 3.34 -11.61 2.92
CA TYR A 160 2.70 -11.85 4.20
C TYR A 160 1.58 -10.84 4.40
N VAL A 161 0.38 -11.38 4.54
CA VAL A 161 -0.86 -10.64 4.64
C VAL A 161 -1.30 -10.73 6.09
N PRO A 162 -1.27 -9.61 6.84
CA PRO A 162 -1.61 -9.60 8.25
C PRO A 162 -3.03 -10.10 8.54
N SER A 163 -3.25 -10.42 9.81
CA SER A 163 -4.48 -11.08 10.26
C SER A 163 -5.72 -10.22 10.09
N ALA A 164 -6.76 -10.78 9.45
CA ALA A 164 -8.12 -10.23 9.48
C ALA A 164 -9.14 -11.33 9.83
N PRO A 165 -10.25 -11.00 10.54
CA PRO A 165 -11.25 -12.00 10.91
C PRO A 165 -12.06 -12.47 9.69
N THR A 166 -12.48 -13.74 9.71
CA THR A 166 -13.42 -14.33 8.74
C THR A 166 -14.75 -14.72 9.41
N ARG A 167 -15.27 -13.82 10.25
CA ARG A 167 -16.55 -13.98 10.95
C ARG A 167 -17.73 -13.81 9.99
N ALA A 168 -18.93 -14.15 10.46
CA ALA A 168 -20.16 -13.86 9.72
C ALA A 168 -20.26 -12.36 9.45
N GLY A 169 -20.67 -12.00 8.22
CA GLY A 169 -20.77 -10.60 7.80
C GLY A 169 -19.47 -9.93 7.36
N VAL A 170 -18.34 -10.65 7.40
CA VAL A 170 -17.05 -10.18 6.91
C VAL A 170 -16.58 -11.04 5.75
N ARG A 171 -16.39 -10.43 4.58
CA ARG A 171 -15.73 -11.06 3.44
C ARG A 171 -14.29 -10.59 3.36
N GLN A 172 -13.36 -11.53 3.34
CA GLN A 172 -11.93 -11.26 3.18
C GLN A 172 -11.50 -11.64 1.78
N LEU A 173 -11.12 -10.63 1.00
CA LEU A 173 -10.65 -10.79 -0.36
C LEU A 173 -9.15 -10.58 -0.41
N LEU A 174 -8.42 -11.52 -1.02
CA LEU A 174 -7.04 -11.29 -1.43
C LEU A 174 -7.01 -10.96 -2.92
N VAL A 175 -6.49 -9.78 -3.23
CA VAL A 175 -6.37 -9.28 -4.60
C VAL A 175 -4.92 -9.46 -5.03
N VAL A 176 -4.70 -10.39 -5.95
CA VAL A 176 -3.37 -10.72 -6.49
C VAL A 176 -3.24 -10.12 -7.88
N PHE A 177 -2.38 -9.13 -8.01
CA PHE A 177 -2.14 -8.41 -9.26
C PHE A 177 -0.86 -8.87 -9.93
N ASN A 178 -0.98 -9.35 -11.17
CA ASN A 178 0.16 -9.64 -12.02
C ASN A 178 0.27 -8.59 -13.14
N PRO A 179 1.10 -7.55 -12.97
CA PRO A 179 1.30 -6.50 -13.98
C PRO A 179 2.22 -6.94 -15.14
N PHE A 180 2.78 -8.15 -15.08
CA PHE A 180 3.80 -8.64 -16.02
C PHE A 180 3.17 -9.42 -17.17
N PRO A 181 3.85 -9.54 -18.33
CA PRO A 181 3.32 -10.30 -19.45
C PRO A 181 3.27 -11.82 -19.23
N ASP A 182 4.12 -12.34 -18.34
CA ASP A 182 4.21 -13.77 -18.04
C ASP A 182 3.25 -14.17 -16.91
N ASP A 183 2.72 -15.38 -16.99
CA ASP A 183 1.88 -15.95 -15.94
C ASP A 183 2.68 -16.20 -14.64
N ALA A 184 2.04 -15.95 -13.51
CA ALA A 184 2.54 -16.31 -12.19
C ALA A 184 1.77 -17.53 -11.64
N VAL A 185 2.44 -18.35 -10.85
CA VAL A 185 1.85 -19.52 -10.20
C VAL A 185 2.05 -19.40 -8.71
N VAL A 186 0.98 -19.24 -7.95
CA VAL A 186 1.02 -18.94 -6.51
C VAL A 186 0.40 -20.04 -5.67
N ASP A 187 0.96 -20.29 -4.50
CA ASP A 187 0.37 -21.09 -3.44
C ASP A 187 0.01 -20.20 -2.26
N LEU A 188 -1.14 -20.46 -1.65
CA LEU A 188 -1.52 -19.80 -0.41
C LEU A 188 -1.58 -20.79 0.75
N ARG A 189 -1.13 -20.34 1.92
CA ARG A 189 -1.43 -20.93 3.23
C ARG A 189 -1.99 -19.86 4.15
N PHE A 190 -2.76 -20.28 5.14
CA PHE A 190 -3.35 -19.39 6.12
C PHE A 190 -2.96 -19.83 7.51
N GLU A 191 -2.53 -18.89 8.34
CA GLU A 191 -2.35 -19.11 9.77
C GLU A 191 -3.59 -18.61 10.51
N THR A 192 -4.25 -19.52 11.22
CA THR A 192 -5.46 -19.22 11.99
C THR A 192 -5.24 -19.43 13.48
N ASP A 193 -6.18 -18.93 14.28
CA ASP A 193 -6.22 -19.11 15.74
C ASP A 193 -6.18 -20.58 16.20
N ASP A 194 -6.63 -21.52 15.37
CA ASP A 194 -6.60 -22.97 15.62
C ASP A 194 -5.57 -23.76 14.78
N GLY A 195 -4.67 -23.07 14.08
CA GLY A 195 -3.55 -23.68 13.36
C GLY A 195 -3.49 -23.34 11.87
N THR A 196 -2.62 -24.04 11.14
CA THR A 196 -2.38 -23.75 9.72
C THR A 196 -3.45 -24.39 8.82
N ARG A 197 -3.95 -23.65 7.83
CA ARG A 197 -4.88 -24.11 6.78
C ARG A 197 -4.24 -24.01 5.41
N THR A 198 -4.44 -25.05 4.59
CA THR A 198 -3.89 -25.09 3.23
C THR A 198 -4.89 -25.67 2.21
N PRO A 199 -5.99 -24.96 1.92
CA PRO A 199 -7.03 -25.44 1.00
C PRO A 199 -6.47 -25.78 -0.39
N GLU A 200 -6.94 -26.88 -0.98
CA GLU A 200 -6.47 -27.34 -2.30
C GLU A 200 -6.82 -26.34 -3.41
N GLU A 201 -7.95 -25.63 -3.29
CA GLU A 201 -8.37 -24.63 -4.28
C GLU A 201 -7.40 -23.45 -4.41
N TYR A 202 -6.47 -23.26 -3.46
CA TYR A 202 -5.47 -22.20 -3.48
C TYR A 202 -4.05 -22.70 -3.77
N ARG A 203 -3.87 -23.97 -4.18
CA ARG A 203 -2.57 -24.60 -4.43
C ARG A 203 -2.55 -25.59 -5.60
N PRO A 204 -2.00 -25.24 -6.77
CA PRO A 204 -1.56 -23.90 -7.20
C PRO A 204 -2.69 -23.07 -7.81
N LYS A 205 -2.60 -21.75 -7.69
CA LYS A 205 -3.40 -20.79 -8.45
C LYS A 205 -2.57 -20.18 -9.57
N LEU A 206 -3.14 -20.16 -10.77
CA LEU A 206 -2.60 -19.43 -11.91
C LEU A 206 -3.10 -17.98 -11.85
N VAL A 207 -2.17 -17.03 -11.90
CA VAL A 207 -2.46 -15.61 -12.06
C VAL A 207 -1.87 -15.16 -13.40
N ARG A 208 -2.73 -15.00 -14.40
CA ARG A 208 -2.29 -14.70 -15.77
C ARG A 208 -1.55 -13.39 -15.87
N GLY A 209 -0.66 -13.26 -16.85
CA GLY A 209 0.06 -12.02 -17.10
C GLY A 209 -0.86 -10.87 -17.52
N GLY A 210 -0.80 -9.73 -16.82
CA GLY A 210 -1.63 -8.56 -17.07
C GLY A 210 -3.06 -8.71 -16.55
N HIS A 211 -3.25 -9.47 -15.46
CA HIS A 211 -4.55 -9.71 -14.84
C HIS A 211 -4.53 -9.44 -13.34
N VAL A 212 -5.73 -9.23 -12.80
CA VAL A 212 -6.02 -9.35 -11.37
C VAL A 212 -6.71 -10.68 -11.09
N ALA A 213 -6.34 -11.34 -9.99
CA ALA A 213 -7.07 -12.48 -9.46
C ALA A 213 -7.58 -12.16 -8.06
N VAL A 214 -8.88 -12.25 -7.85
CA VAL A 214 -9.51 -12.04 -6.54
C VAL A 214 -9.87 -13.37 -5.92
N LEU A 215 -9.38 -13.58 -4.69
CA LEU A 215 -9.54 -14.82 -3.94
C LEU A 215 -10.36 -14.53 -2.67
N ASP A 216 -11.55 -15.13 -2.58
CA ASP A 216 -12.40 -15.00 -1.39
C ASP A 216 -11.96 -15.99 -0.30
N ILE A 217 -11.10 -15.53 0.61
CA ILE A 217 -10.54 -16.36 1.69
C ILE A 217 -11.64 -16.84 2.64
N SER A 218 -12.63 -15.99 2.91
CA SER A 218 -13.76 -16.29 3.79
C SER A 218 -14.62 -17.46 3.29
N ALA A 219 -14.58 -17.80 1.99
CA ALA A 219 -15.28 -18.97 1.45
C ALA A 219 -14.69 -20.31 1.93
N SER A 220 -13.38 -20.35 2.23
CA SER A 220 -12.65 -21.60 2.52
C SER A 220 -12.11 -21.66 3.94
N VAL A 221 -11.80 -20.50 4.53
CA VAL A 221 -11.34 -20.35 5.91
C VAL A 221 -12.40 -19.58 6.69
N THR A 222 -13.42 -20.28 7.14
CA THR A 222 -14.60 -19.69 7.78
C THR A 222 -14.44 -19.59 9.31
N LEU A 223 -15.09 -18.57 9.88
CA LEU A 223 -15.34 -18.39 11.32
C LEU A 223 -14.07 -18.40 12.16
N ARG A 224 -13.10 -17.56 11.79
CA ARG A 224 -11.86 -17.38 12.55
C ARG A 224 -11.73 -15.96 13.07
N GLU A 225 -11.22 -15.86 14.29
CA GLU A 225 -10.95 -14.58 14.94
C GLU A 225 -9.71 -13.90 14.34
N GLN A 226 -8.75 -14.71 13.88
CA GLN A 226 -7.50 -14.26 13.26
C GLN A 226 -7.18 -15.16 12.06
N VAL A 227 -6.93 -14.55 10.90
CA VAL A 227 -6.48 -15.23 9.68
C VAL A 227 -5.44 -14.38 8.98
N SER A 228 -4.18 -14.80 9.04
CA SER A 228 -3.11 -14.25 8.21
C SER A 228 -2.92 -15.12 6.98
N ALA A 229 -2.64 -14.52 5.82
CA ALA A 229 -2.31 -15.28 4.62
C ALA A 229 -0.81 -15.18 4.30
N VAL A 230 -0.22 -16.26 3.81
CA VAL A 230 1.11 -16.26 3.21
C VAL A 230 0.98 -16.78 1.80
N LEU A 231 1.39 -15.95 0.84
CA LEU A 231 1.40 -16.28 -0.59
C LEU A 231 2.84 -16.48 -1.03
N VAL A 232 3.09 -17.56 -1.76
CA VAL A 232 4.39 -17.88 -2.36
C VAL A 232 4.21 -18.17 -3.84
N ALA A 233 4.84 -17.37 -4.69
CA ALA A 233 4.93 -17.59 -6.12
C ALA A 233 5.99 -18.66 -6.40
N ARG A 234 5.57 -19.81 -6.94
CA ARG A 234 6.47 -20.83 -7.50
C ARG A 234 7.19 -20.34 -8.75
N ALA A 235 6.54 -19.44 -9.48
CA ALA A 235 7.04 -18.80 -10.68
C ALA A 235 6.41 -17.40 -10.81
N GLY A 236 7.20 -16.46 -11.31
CA GLY A 236 6.77 -15.06 -11.48
C GLY A 236 6.85 -14.26 -10.17
N ARG A 237 6.28 -13.06 -10.21
CA ARG A 237 6.19 -12.13 -9.10
C ARG A 237 4.88 -11.35 -9.22
N VAL A 238 4.30 -10.97 -8.10
CA VAL A 238 2.97 -10.32 -8.05
C VAL A 238 2.97 -9.19 -7.03
N ALA A 239 1.98 -8.31 -7.11
CA ALA A 239 1.61 -7.41 -6.03
C ALA A 239 0.33 -7.93 -5.36
N VAL A 240 0.19 -7.72 -4.05
CA VAL A 240 -0.94 -8.27 -3.29
C VAL A 240 -1.52 -7.20 -2.38
N ASP A 241 -2.84 -7.06 -2.41
CA ASP A 241 -3.63 -6.35 -1.41
C ASP A 241 -4.65 -7.31 -0.78
N ALA A 242 -5.13 -6.96 0.41
CA ALA A 242 -6.33 -7.57 1.00
C ALA A 242 -7.39 -6.51 1.29
N ILE A 243 -8.64 -6.86 1.02
CA ILE A 243 -9.81 -6.02 1.22
C ILE A 243 -10.80 -6.76 2.12
N SER A 244 -11.20 -6.11 3.20
CA SER A 244 -12.28 -6.59 4.06
C SER A 244 -13.57 -5.86 3.73
N ILE A 245 -14.60 -6.59 3.33
CA ILE A 245 -15.94 -6.05 3.08
C ILE A 245 -16.84 -6.47 4.23
N TRP A 246 -17.48 -5.48 4.87
CA TRP A 246 -18.43 -5.69 5.96
C TRP A 246 -19.84 -5.46 5.47
N ASP A 247 -20.75 -6.40 5.74
CA ASP A 247 -22.17 -6.29 5.35
C ASP A 247 -23.06 -5.64 6.43
N GLY A 248 -22.46 -5.25 7.56
CA GLY A 248 -23.14 -4.60 8.68
C GLY A 248 -23.89 -5.54 9.62
N THR A 249 -23.88 -6.87 9.42
CA THR A 249 -24.61 -7.80 10.29
C THR A 249 -23.95 -8.07 11.65
N ASP A 250 -22.68 -7.69 11.83
CA ASP A 250 -21.92 -7.81 13.09
C ASP A 250 -22.14 -6.63 14.07
N ASP A 251 -23.01 -5.68 13.71
CA ASP A 251 -23.21 -4.39 14.40
C ASP A 251 -23.62 -4.52 15.89
N GLU A 252 -24.44 -5.50 16.26
CA GLU A 252 -24.96 -5.61 17.64
C GLU A 252 -23.89 -5.99 18.68
N ARG A 253 -22.77 -6.58 18.25
CA ARG A 253 -21.64 -6.95 19.12
C ARG A 253 -20.50 -5.95 19.01
N MET A 254 -20.25 -5.42 17.81
CA MET A 254 -19.22 -4.40 17.55
C MET A 254 -19.59 -3.04 18.15
N GLN A 255 -20.86 -2.63 18.13
CA GLN A 255 -21.33 -1.43 18.85
C GLN A 255 -21.25 -1.56 20.39
N ARG A 256 -21.15 -2.78 20.93
CA ARG A 256 -20.96 -3.03 22.36
C ARG A 256 -19.50 -3.08 22.80
N ASP A 257 -18.56 -3.12 21.87
CA ASP A 257 -17.13 -3.04 22.15
C ASP A 257 -16.62 -1.61 21.87
N PRO A 258 -16.31 -0.81 22.91
CA PRO A 258 -15.89 0.57 22.75
C PRO A 258 -14.56 0.74 21.99
N HIS A 259 -13.86 -0.34 21.66
CA HIS A 259 -12.61 -0.29 20.90
C HIS A 259 -12.76 -0.21 19.37
N TRP A 260 -13.93 -0.50 18.80
CA TRP A 260 -14.06 -0.78 17.35
C TRP A 260 -15.10 0.07 16.59
N GLN A 261 -15.65 1.12 17.21
CA GLN A 261 -16.85 1.78 16.69
C GLN A 261 -16.72 2.58 15.37
N ASP A 262 -15.53 2.77 14.76
CA ASP A 262 -15.41 3.67 13.59
C ASP A 262 -14.25 3.34 12.61
N ARG A 263 -13.86 2.08 12.40
CA ARG A 263 -12.65 1.78 11.59
C ARG A 263 -12.78 0.62 10.61
N VAL A 264 -12.74 0.93 9.32
CA VAL A 264 -12.17 -0.01 8.33
C VAL A 264 -10.66 0.00 8.53
N LEU A 265 -10.08 -1.17 8.84
CA LEU A 265 -8.64 -1.33 9.01
C LEU A 265 -8.05 -1.84 7.71
N PHE A 266 -7.15 -1.07 7.11
CA PHE A 266 -6.08 -1.67 6.31
C PHE A 266 -4.99 -2.16 7.26
N HIS A 267 -4.36 -3.28 6.91
CA HIS A 267 -3.10 -3.69 7.51
C HIS A 267 -2.02 -3.51 6.45
N GLU A 268 -0.99 -2.74 6.79
CA GLU A 268 0.20 -2.58 5.96
C GLU A 268 0.87 -3.95 5.78
N TYR A 269 1.11 -4.32 4.52
CA TYR A 269 1.63 -5.62 4.13
C TYR A 269 3.14 -5.67 4.23
N PHE A 270 3.66 -6.76 4.78
CA PHE A 270 5.08 -6.98 4.98
C PHE A 270 5.59 -8.07 4.03
N ASP A 271 6.66 -7.79 3.28
CA ASP A 271 7.40 -8.75 2.44
C ASP A 271 8.48 -9.44 3.27
N GLY A 272 8.47 -10.77 3.42
CA GLY A 272 9.47 -11.48 4.24
C GLY A 272 10.34 -12.42 3.41
N ASP A 273 11.59 -12.04 3.18
CA ASP A 273 12.62 -12.96 2.69
C ASP A 273 13.04 -13.87 3.86
N THR A 274 12.61 -15.14 3.85
CA THR A 274 13.12 -16.14 4.80
C THR A 274 14.39 -16.75 4.22
N GLY A 275 15.53 -16.34 4.77
CA GLY A 275 16.80 -17.06 4.63
C GLY A 275 16.73 -18.48 5.20
#